data_AF-B9TQ26-F1
#
_entry.id   AF-B9TQ26-F1
#
_cell.length_a   1.000
_cell.length_b   1.000
_cell.length_c   1.000
_cell.angle_alpha   90.00
_cell.angle_beta   90.00
_cell.angle_gamma   90.00
#
_symmetry.space_group_name_H-M   'P 1'
#
loop_
_entity.id
_entity.type
_entity.pdbx_description
1 polymer ?
#
loop_
_entity_poly.entity_id
_entity_poly.type
_entity_poly.pdbx_seq_one_letter_code
_entity_poly.pdbx_strand_id
1 'polypeptide(L)' 'DGELVANAREQGRRLADGLRRIDHPALREVRGRGLMLGIELDPRFIKARAFCERLMACGVLTKETHDTVVRLAPPL' A
#
# COMPACT_ATOMS: atom_id res chain seq x y z
N ASP A 1 12.75 15.05 -15.50
CA ASP A 1 11.65 14.09 -15.82
C ASP A 1 12.05 12.62 -15.77
N GLY A 2 13.11 12.19 -16.48
CA GLY A 2 13.55 10.78 -16.44
C GLY A 2 13.97 10.26 -15.05
N GLU A 3 14.50 11.15 -14.20
CA GLU A 3 14.93 10.80 -12.83
C GLU A 3 13.77 10.40 -11.92
N LEU A 4 12.61 11.07 -12.01
CA LEU A 4 11.42 10.75 -11.21
C LEU A 4 10.83 9.39 -11.61
N VAL A 5 10.82 9.07 -12.91
CA VAL A 5 10.35 7.77 -13.41
C VAL A 5 11.29 6.64 -12.94
N ALA A 6 12.59 6.87 -12.98
CA ALA A 6 13.58 5.92 -12.47
C ALA A 6 13.44 5.72 -10.95
N ASN A 7 13.27 6.80 -10.19
CA ASN A 7 13.04 6.76 -8.75
C ASN A 7 11.76 5.99 -8.41
N ALA A 8 10.66 6.28 -9.10
CA ALA A 8 9.39 5.59 -8.94
C ALA A 8 9.50 4.08 -9.16
N ARG A 9 10.32 3.66 -10.14
CA ARG A 9 10.59 2.25 -10.42
C ARG A 9 11.35 1.59 -9.27
N GLU A 10 12.43 2.21 -8.79
CA GLU A 10 13.28 1.61 -7.76
C GLU A 10 12.60 1.62 -6.38
N GLN A 11 12.05 2.75 -5.95
CA GLN A 11 11.34 2.85 -4.67
C GLN A 11 10.05 2.04 -4.69
N GLY A 12 9.35 2.00 -5.82
CA GLY A 12 8.17 1.16 -6.01
C GLY A 12 8.46 -0.33 -5.83
N ARG A 13 9.57 -0.82 -6.41
CA ARG A 13 10.04 -2.19 -6.23
C ARG A 13 10.35 -2.47 -4.76
N ARG A 14 11.14 -1.61 -4.10
CA ARG A 14 11.49 -1.74 -2.69
C ARG A 14 10.26 -1.80 -1.78
N LEU A 15 9.30 -0.89 -1.99
CA LEU A 15 8.07 -0.83 -1.21
C LEU A 15 7.20 -2.08 -1.43
N ALA A 16 6.98 -2.46 -2.69
CA ALA A 16 6.18 -3.63 -3.02
C ALA A 16 6.79 -4.93 -2.46
N ASP A 17 8.11 -5.10 -2.58
CA ASP A 17 8.82 -6.27 -2.06
C ASP A 17 8.75 -6.33 -0.53
N GLY A 18 8.88 -5.19 0.15
CA GLY A 18 8.71 -5.10 1.60
C GLY A 18 7.30 -5.51 2.04
N LEU A 19 6.27 -5.00 1.37
CA LEU A 19 4.87 -5.32 1.69
C LEU A 19 4.53 -6.79 1.41
N ARG A 20 5.05 -7.37 0.31
CA ARG A 20 4.83 -8.78 -0.03
C ARG A 20 5.50 -9.77 0.92
N ARG A 21 6.51 -9.34 1.68
CA ARG A 21 7.16 -10.15 2.72
C ARG A 21 6.36 -10.21 4.03
N ILE A 22 5.32 -9.38 4.17
CA ILE A 22 4.45 -9.42 5.34
C ILE A 22 3.57 -10.66 5.24
N ASP A 23 3.89 -11.67 6.04
CA ASP A 23 3.07 -12.87 6.19
C ASP A 23 2.03 -12.67 7.29
N HIS A 24 0.82 -12.27 6.87
CA HIS A 24 -0.29 -12.05 7.79
C HIS A 24 -1.63 -12.39 7.11
N PRO A 25 -2.53 -13.14 7.76
CA PRO A 25 -3.76 -13.66 7.12
C PRO A 25 -4.76 -12.57 6.68
N ALA A 26 -4.63 -11.36 7.24
CA ALA A 26 -5.44 -10.21 6.80
C ALA A 26 -4.98 -9.62 5.46
N LEU A 27 -3.74 -9.86 5.03
CA LEU A 27 -3.21 -9.34 3.76
C LEU A 27 -3.42 -10.39 2.67
N ARG A 28 -4.26 -10.09 1.68
CA ARG A 28 -4.58 -11.00 0.59
C ARG A 28 -3.64 -10.83 -0.61
N GLU A 29 -3.36 -9.58 -0.97
CA GLU A 29 -2.59 -9.26 -2.16
C GLU A 29 -1.91 -7.89 -2.04
N VAL A 30 -0.74 -7.75 -2.68
CA VAL A 30 -0.12 -6.45 -2.98
C VAL A 30 0.09 -6.34 -4.49
N ARG A 31 -0.62 -5.40 -5.12
CA ARG A 31 -0.59 -5.17 -6.57
C ARG A 31 -0.33 -3.71 -6.93
N GLY A 32 0.14 -3.46 -8.14
CA GLY A 32 0.40 -2.10 -8.63
C GLY A 32 1.69 -2.00 -9.43
N ARG A 33 2.07 -0.76 -9.79
CA ARG A 33 3.28 -0.45 -10.58
C ARG A 33 3.91 0.85 -10.09
N GLY A 34 5.24 0.86 -10.02
CA GLY A 34 5.99 2.00 -9.47
C GLY A 34 5.52 2.32 -8.05
N LEU A 35 5.31 3.60 -7.76
CA LEU A 35 4.81 4.08 -6.46
C LEU A 35 3.27 4.08 -6.35
N MET A 36 2.53 3.51 -7.30
CA MET A 36 1.08 3.34 -7.18
C MET A 36 0.77 1.89 -6.81
N LEU A 37 0.54 1.63 -5.52
CA LEU A 37 0.31 0.30 -4.96
C LEU A 37 -1.04 0.20 -4.26
N GLY A 38 -1.66 -0.96 -4.36
CA GLY A 38 -2.86 -1.35 -3.63
C GLY A 38 -2.57 -2.57 -2.74
N ILE A 39 -2.97 -2.48 -1.48
CA ILE A 39 -2.95 -3.59 -0.52
C ILE A 39 -4.39 -4.06 -0.34
N GLU A 40 -4.70 -5.29 -0.71
CA GLU A 40 -6.00 -5.88 -0.46
C GLU A 40 -6.03 -6.56 0.90
N LEU A 41 -7.00 -6.16 1.70
CA LEU A 41 -7.23 -6.67 3.04
C LEU A 41 -8.47 -7.54 3.09
N ASP A 42 -8.40 -8.58 3.93
CA ASP A 42 -9.56 -9.42 4.24
C ASP A 42 -10.44 -8.75 5.29
N PRO A 43 -11.69 -8.35 4.95
CA PRO A 43 -12.57 -7.65 5.87
C PRO A 43 -13.02 -8.49 7.06
N ARG A 44 -12.81 -9.82 7.05
CA ARG A 44 -13.02 -10.69 8.22
C ARG A 44 -12.05 -10.38 9.36
N PHE A 45 -10.86 -9.88 9.03
CA PHE A 45 -9.84 -9.50 10.02
C PHE A 45 -9.86 -8.00 10.28
N ILE A 46 -9.92 -7.18 9.22
CA ILE A 46 -9.94 -5.72 9.37
C ILE A 46 -10.57 -5.03 8.15
N LYS A 47 -11.40 -4.03 8.39
CA LYS A 47 -11.90 -3.12 7.34
C LYS A 47 -10.77 -2.19 6.89
N ALA A 48 -10.66 -1.92 5.59
CA ALA A 48 -9.57 -1.08 5.07
C ALA A 48 -9.55 0.32 5.68
N ARG A 49 -10.72 0.91 5.97
CA ARG A 49 -10.81 2.21 6.65
C ARG A 49 -10.16 2.20 8.04
N ALA A 50 -10.46 1.20 8.86
CA ALA A 50 -9.88 1.08 10.19
C ALA A 50 -8.37 0.86 10.12
N PHE A 51 -7.89 0.16 9.09
CA PHE A 51 -6.45 0.03 8.83
C PHE A 51 -5.81 1.37 8.46
N CYS A 52 -6.43 2.17 7.57
CA CYS A 52 -5.98 3.53 7.24
C CYS A 52 -5.93 4.45 8.47
N GLU A 53 -6.94 4.38 9.35
CA GLU A 53 -6.98 5.16 10.60
C GLU A 53 -5.83 4.76 11.55
N ARG A 54 -5.49 3.47 11.64
CA ARG A 54 -4.31 3.00 12.38
C ARG A 54 -3.01 3.47 11.75
N LEU A 55 -2.89 3.43 10.42
CA LEU A 55 -1.74 3.95 9.70
C LEU A 55 -1.56 5.46 9.96
N MET A 56 -2.65 6.22 10.00
CA MET A 56 -2.64 7.65 10.33
C MET A 56 -2.08 7.89 11.75
N ALA A 57 -2.48 7.07 12.74
CA ALA A 57 -1.91 7.13 14.08
C ALA A 57 -0.40 6.81 14.10
N CYS A 58 0.08 6.03 13.13
CA CYS A 58 1.50 5.75 12.89
C CYS A 58 2.19 6.78 11.98
N GLY A 59 1.53 7.89 11.62
CA GLY A 59 2.08 8.94 10.77
C GLY A 59 2.04 8.67 9.26
N VAL A 60 1.29 7.67 8.80
CA VAL A 60 1.12 7.32 7.38
C VAL A 60 -0.29 7.65 6.92
N LEU A 61 -0.40 8.66 6.05
CA LEU A 61 -1.69 9.04 5.46
C LEU A 61 -1.94 8.27 4.16
N THR A 62 -3.09 7.60 4.10
CA THR A 62 -3.54 6.81 2.95
C THR A 62 -5.07 6.77 2.93
N LYS A 63 -5.65 6.29 1.82
CA LYS A 63 -7.09 6.16 1.65
C LYS A 63 -7.45 4.78 1.10
N GLU A 64 -8.55 4.24 1.62
CA GLU A 64 -9.15 3.00 1.14
C GLU A 64 -10.15 3.24 -0.02
N THR A 65 -10.34 2.21 -0.84
CA THR A 65 -11.40 2.14 -1.85
C THR A 65 -12.14 0.81 -1.79
N HIS A 66 -13.44 0.84 -2.07
CA HIS A 66 -14.32 -0.34 -2.05
C HIS A 66 -14.23 -1.15 -0.75
N ASP A 67 -13.98 -0.47 0.38
CA ASP A 67 -13.87 -1.02 1.75
C ASP A 67 -12.75 -2.04 2.04
N THR A 68 -12.05 -2.53 1.01
CA THR A 68 -11.06 -3.63 1.15
C THR A 68 -9.66 -3.28 0.66
N VAL A 69 -9.49 -2.24 -0.15
CA VAL A 69 -8.19 -1.92 -0.77
C VAL A 69 -7.61 -0.62 -0.21
N VAL A 70 -6.41 -0.68 0.36
CA VAL A 70 -5.66 0.50 0.85
C VAL A 70 -4.68 0.96 -0.23
N ARG A 71 -4.67 2.26 -0.57
CA ARG A 71 -3.85 2.81 -1.67
C ARG A 71 -2.62 3.55 -1.16
N LEU A 72 -1.44 3.09 -1.54
CA LEU A 72 -0.20 3.81 -1.32
C LEU A 72 0.21 4.50 -2.62
N ALA A 73 0.29 5.82 -2.59
CA ALA A 73 0.66 6.68 -3.72
C ALA A 73 1.50 7.88 -3.24
N PRO A 74 2.71 7.65 -2.69
CA PRO A 74 3.60 8.74 -2.31
C PRO A 74 4.08 9.55 -3.52
N PRO A 75 4.60 10.78 -3.31
CA PRO A 75 5.24 11.57 -4.36
C PRO A 75 6.40 10.82 -5.05
N LEU A 76 6.63 11.13 -6.32
CA LEU A 76 7.70 10.53 -7.14
C LEU A 76 9.07 11.13 -6.87
#